data_AF-A0A2E3JQ16-F1
#
_entry.id   AF-A0A2E3JQ16-F1
#
_cell.length_a   1.000
_cell.length_b   1.000
_cell.length_c   1.000
_cell.angle_alpha   90.00
_cell.angle_beta   90.00
_cell.angle_gamma   90.00
#
_symmetry.space_group_name_H-M   'P 1'
#
loop_
_entity.id
_entity.type
_entity.pdbx_description
1 polymer ?
#
loop_
_entity_poly.entity_id
_entity_poly.type
_entity_poly.pdbx_seq_one_letter_code
_entity_poly.pdbx_strand_id
1 'polypeptide(L)'
;MEMNYNLEELSDDELFTIQNKAYELIKERNLERGDLEEIVDKAFKSSFPKIDGLGFDPWIENTVLICPGARIDSSSTKHKCRFIVVDDEWSWESPHQVLDTIRRDQSAKNLRQHSITLVTPFEGMKIQVITQKSQQGKHLVENVTGYIFTKGKLEKTMVKTKRSRNH
;
A
#
# COMPACT_ATOMS: atom_id res chain seq x y z
N MET A 1 -1.77 13.17 -28.51
CA MET A 1 -0.91 14.37 -28.49
C MET A 1 0.25 14.05 -27.58
N GLU A 2 1.45 13.95 -28.13
CA GLU A 2 2.65 14.09 -27.29
C GLU A 2 2.68 15.54 -26.82
N MET A 3 2.64 15.72 -25.50
CA MET A 3 2.83 17.03 -24.92
C MET A 3 4.31 17.33 -24.95
N ASN A 4 4.72 18.21 -25.85
CA ASN A 4 6.12 18.58 -26.03
C ASN A 4 6.47 19.64 -24.98
N TYR A 5 6.79 19.18 -23.78
CA TYR A 5 7.38 20.04 -22.76
C TYR A 5 8.84 20.25 -23.16
N ASN A 6 9.24 21.48 -23.46
CA ASN A 6 10.65 21.81 -23.67
C ASN A 6 11.37 21.84 -22.30
N LEU A 7 11.60 20.65 -21.74
CA LEU A 7 12.24 20.46 -20.43
C LEU A 7 13.77 20.55 -20.51
N GLU A 8 14.35 20.46 -21.71
CA GLU A 8 15.80 20.45 -21.94
C GLU A 8 16.45 21.81 -21.62
N GLU A 9 15.67 22.89 -21.68
CA GLU A 9 16.14 24.25 -21.37
C GLU A 9 16.01 24.62 -19.89
N LEU A 10 15.36 23.78 -19.09
CA LEU A 10 15.16 24.03 -17.67
C LEU A 10 16.37 23.58 -16.87
N SER A 11 16.69 24.35 -15.84
CA SER A 11 17.64 23.94 -14.81
C SER A 11 17.10 22.78 -13.97
N ASP A 12 18.01 22.03 -13.32
CA ASP A 12 17.64 20.94 -12.42
C ASP A 12 16.67 21.41 -11.31
N ASP A 13 16.88 22.61 -10.77
CA ASP A 13 15.99 23.19 -9.74
C ASP A 13 14.56 23.45 -10.25
N GLU A 14 14.42 23.89 -11.51
CA GLU A 14 13.12 24.05 -12.16
C GLU A 14 12.46 22.69 -12.40
N LEU A 15 13.22 21.70 -12.83
CA LEU A 15 12.74 20.33 -13.02
C LEU A 15 12.27 19.70 -11.71
N PHE A 16 13.03 19.85 -10.61
CA PHE A 16 12.61 19.40 -9.29
C PHE A 16 11.37 20.14 -8.79
N THR A 17 11.27 21.44 -9.08
CA THR A 17 10.08 22.23 -8.75
C THR A 17 8.84 21.71 -9.49
N ILE A 18 8.97 21.38 -10.78
CA ILE A 18 7.90 20.79 -11.58
C ILE A 18 7.51 19.43 -11.02
N GLN A 19 8.49 18.56 -10.71
CA GLN A 19 8.25 17.24 -10.15
C GLN A 19 7.45 17.32 -8.84
N ASN A 20 7.87 18.19 -7.92
CA ASN A 20 7.20 18.38 -6.63
C ASN A 20 5.79 18.94 -6.80
N LYS A 21 5.60 19.96 -7.66
CA LYS A 21 4.26 20.53 -7.92
C LYS A 21 3.33 19.52 -8.59
N ALA A 22 3.83 18.73 -9.53
CA ALA A 22 3.05 17.70 -10.18
C ALA A 22 2.59 16.64 -9.17
N TYR A 23 3.48 16.22 -8.27
CA TYR A 23 3.16 15.30 -7.19
C TYR A 23 2.10 15.87 -6.23
N GLU A 24 2.26 17.10 -5.74
CA GLU A 24 1.27 17.72 -4.84
C GLU A 24 -0.10 17.86 -5.52
N LEU A 25 -0.15 18.25 -6.79
CA LEU A 25 -1.40 18.30 -7.55
C LEU A 25 -2.09 16.93 -7.66
N ILE A 26 -1.31 15.85 -7.86
CA ILE A 26 -1.87 14.49 -7.89
C ILE A 26 -2.38 14.10 -6.51
N LYS A 27 -1.64 14.43 -5.44
CA LYS A 27 -2.03 14.17 -4.06
C LYS A 27 -3.34 14.87 -3.71
N GLU A 28 -3.45 16.17 -4.01
CA GLU A 28 -4.68 16.95 -3.83
C GLU A 28 -5.85 16.33 -4.61
N ARG A 29 -5.66 16.00 -5.88
CA ARG A 29 -6.69 15.34 -6.70
C ARG A 29 -7.13 13.99 -6.14
N ASN A 30 -6.21 13.22 -5.58
CA ASN A 30 -6.53 11.95 -4.94
C ASN A 30 -7.33 12.14 -3.64
N LEU A 31 -7.04 13.19 -2.87
CA LEU A 31 -7.77 13.54 -1.64
C LEU A 31 -9.19 14.06 -1.93
N GLU A 32 -9.35 14.88 -2.96
CA GLU A 32 -10.62 15.50 -3.34
C GLU A 32 -11.50 14.60 -4.21
N ARG A 33 -11.03 13.40 -4.55
CA ARG A 33 -11.73 12.51 -5.47
C ARG A 33 -13.03 12.01 -4.85
N GLY A 34 -14.14 12.14 -5.59
CA GLY A 34 -15.47 11.77 -5.12
C GLY A 34 -15.77 10.26 -5.11
N ASP A 35 -14.84 9.40 -5.53
CA ASP A 35 -15.05 7.96 -5.71
C ASP A 35 -14.23 7.08 -4.74
N LEU A 36 -13.58 7.67 -3.72
CA LEU A 36 -12.68 6.94 -2.82
C LEU A 36 -13.36 5.78 -2.10
N GLU A 37 -14.60 5.97 -1.64
CA GLU A 37 -15.39 4.92 -1.00
C GLU A 37 -15.71 3.77 -1.97
N GLU A 38 -16.04 4.09 -3.22
CA GLU A 38 -16.31 3.09 -4.26
C GLU A 38 -15.06 2.26 -4.57
N ILE A 39 -13.89 2.91 -4.64
CA ILE A 39 -12.60 2.24 -4.83
C ILE A 39 -12.31 1.29 -3.66
N VAL A 40 -12.49 1.76 -2.42
CA VAL A 40 -12.32 0.93 -1.22
C VAL A 40 -13.27 -0.26 -1.24
N ASP A 41 -14.54 -0.06 -1.60
CA ASP A 41 -15.54 -1.13 -1.67
C ASP A 41 -15.21 -2.18 -2.72
N LYS A 42 -14.78 -1.75 -3.92
CA LYS A 42 -14.30 -2.66 -4.97
C LYS A 42 -13.08 -3.43 -4.49
N ALA A 43 -12.12 -2.75 -3.85
CA ALA A 43 -10.91 -3.37 -3.33
C ALA A 43 -11.22 -4.42 -2.26
N PHE A 44 -12.14 -4.16 -1.32
CA PHE A 44 -12.53 -5.15 -0.32
C PHE A 44 -13.15 -6.42 -0.94
N LYS A 45 -13.86 -6.29 -2.06
CA LYS A 45 -14.49 -7.44 -2.75
C LYS A 45 -13.46 -8.33 -3.45
N SER A 46 -12.32 -7.79 -3.87
CA SER A 46 -11.32 -8.50 -4.68
C SER A 46 -10.02 -8.83 -3.94
N SER A 47 -9.68 -8.14 -2.85
CA SER A 47 -8.34 -8.23 -2.24
C SER A 47 -8.09 -9.43 -1.34
N PHE A 48 -9.15 -10.08 -0.86
CA PHE A 48 -9.06 -11.09 0.20
C PHE A 48 -9.57 -12.45 -0.31
N PRO A 49 -8.67 -13.40 -0.62
CA PRO A 49 -9.06 -14.73 -1.09
C PRO A 49 -9.74 -15.50 0.05
N LYS A 50 -10.75 -16.31 -0.31
CA LYS A 50 -11.54 -17.08 0.68
C LYS A 50 -10.73 -18.12 1.45
N ILE A 51 -9.59 -18.56 0.92
CA ILE A 51 -8.80 -19.68 1.49
C ILE A 51 -8.06 -19.29 2.77
N ASP A 52 -7.32 -18.18 2.76
CA ASP A 52 -6.53 -17.72 3.91
C ASP A 52 -6.92 -16.32 4.41
N GLY A 53 -7.70 -15.56 3.63
CA GLY A 53 -8.12 -14.20 3.96
C GLY A 53 -6.97 -13.19 4.00
N LEU A 54 -5.79 -13.53 3.50
CA LEU A 54 -4.66 -12.59 3.47
C LEU A 54 -4.81 -11.62 2.31
N GLY A 55 -4.49 -10.35 2.52
CA GLY A 55 -4.51 -9.36 1.44
C GLY A 55 -3.62 -9.77 0.26
N PHE A 56 -4.05 -9.45 -0.96
CA PHE A 56 -3.22 -9.58 -2.16
C PHE A 56 -2.06 -8.58 -2.19
N ASP A 57 -1.22 -8.70 -3.21
CA ASP A 57 -0.20 -7.70 -3.51
C ASP A 57 -0.85 -6.36 -3.89
N PRO A 58 -0.18 -5.22 -3.63
CA PRO A 58 -0.69 -3.91 -3.99
C PRO A 58 -0.82 -3.76 -5.51
N TRP A 59 -1.70 -2.87 -5.93
CA TRP A 59 -1.83 -2.49 -7.34
C TRP A 59 -2.19 -1.02 -7.47
N ILE A 60 -2.08 -0.51 -8.69
CA ILE A 60 -2.48 0.86 -9.03
C ILE A 60 -3.88 0.83 -9.61
N GLU A 61 -4.78 1.61 -9.01
CA GLU A 61 -6.10 1.91 -9.56
C GLU A 61 -6.13 3.42 -9.86
N ASN A 62 -6.24 3.77 -11.13
CA ASN A 62 -6.11 5.16 -11.60
C ASN A 62 -4.75 5.76 -11.17
N THR A 63 -4.78 6.72 -10.24
CA THR A 63 -3.62 7.44 -9.69
C THR A 63 -3.35 7.11 -8.22
N VAL A 64 -3.95 6.04 -7.70
CA VAL A 64 -3.82 5.62 -6.30
C VAL A 64 -3.26 4.22 -6.19
N LEU A 65 -2.34 4.05 -5.26
CA LEU A 65 -1.85 2.76 -4.82
C LEU A 65 -2.83 2.17 -3.81
N ILE A 66 -3.36 0.99 -4.13
CA ILE A 66 -4.23 0.24 -3.23
C ILE A 66 -3.37 -0.74 -2.44
N CYS A 67 -3.46 -0.65 -1.12
CA CYS A 67 -2.69 -1.43 -0.17
C CYS A 67 -3.59 -2.31 0.71
N PRO A 68 -3.84 -3.57 0.33
CA PRO A 68 -4.53 -4.52 1.19
C PRO A 68 -3.71 -4.93 2.42
N GLY A 69 -4.37 -4.93 3.57
CA GLY A 69 -3.84 -5.44 4.83
C GLY A 69 -4.77 -6.46 5.47
N ALA A 70 -4.22 -7.46 6.15
CA ALA A 70 -5.01 -8.46 6.85
C ALA A 70 -4.32 -8.96 8.13
N ARG A 71 -5.13 -9.22 9.15
CA ARG A 71 -4.76 -9.98 10.34
C ARG A 71 -5.83 -11.03 10.62
N ILE A 72 -5.40 -12.29 10.66
CA ILE A 72 -6.25 -13.46 10.84
C ILE A 72 -5.78 -14.25 12.06
N ASP A 73 -6.55 -14.18 13.15
CA ASP A 73 -6.23 -14.83 14.40
C ASP A 73 -6.71 -16.31 14.38
N SER A 74 -5.78 -17.21 14.69
CA SER A 74 -6.06 -18.64 14.89
C SER A 74 -6.34 -18.98 16.35
N SER A 75 -5.83 -18.16 17.27
CA SER A 75 -6.11 -18.19 18.71
C SER A 75 -5.81 -16.81 19.32
N SER A 76 -6.05 -16.64 20.62
CA SER A 76 -5.70 -15.42 21.37
C SER A 76 -4.20 -15.08 21.35
N THR A 77 -3.34 -16.03 21.02
CA THR A 77 -1.87 -15.87 21.04
C THR A 77 -1.19 -16.11 19.70
N LYS A 78 -1.96 -16.40 18.64
CA LYS A 78 -1.41 -16.76 17.32
C LYS A 78 -2.24 -16.15 16.20
N HIS A 79 -1.57 -15.42 15.32
CA HIS A 79 -2.18 -14.90 14.10
C HIS A 79 -1.23 -14.91 12.92
N LYS A 80 -1.80 -14.85 11.72
CA LYS A 80 -1.08 -14.57 10.49
C LYS A 80 -1.49 -13.19 10.01
N CYS A 81 -0.52 -12.38 9.60
CA CYS A 81 -0.80 -11.08 9.03
C CYS A 81 -0.02 -10.84 7.74
N ARG A 82 -0.59 -9.99 6.89
CA ARG A 82 0.04 -9.51 5.68
C ARG A 82 -0.28 -8.03 5.54
N PHE A 83 0.75 -7.20 5.48
CA PHE A 83 0.63 -5.74 5.44
C PHE A 83 1.62 -5.16 4.44
N ILE A 84 1.38 -3.90 4.08
CA ILE A 84 2.16 -3.19 3.08
C ILE A 84 2.92 -2.06 3.74
N VAL A 85 4.20 -1.99 3.42
CA VAL A 85 5.12 -0.92 3.80
C VAL A 85 5.38 -0.07 2.57
N VAL A 86 5.35 1.24 2.74
CA VAL A 86 5.69 2.25 1.74
C VAL A 86 6.80 3.12 2.33
N ASP A 87 7.96 3.17 1.65
CA ASP A 87 9.16 3.92 2.08
C ASP A 87 9.48 3.79 3.57
N ASP A 88 9.61 2.54 4.00
CA ASP A 88 9.95 2.14 5.36
C ASP A 88 8.88 2.41 6.44
N GLU A 89 7.71 2.93 6.09
CA GLU A 89 6.56 3.11 7.00
C GLU A 89 5.42 2.17 6.63
N TRP A 90 4.55 1.82 7.58
CA TRP A 90 3.33 1.12 7.23
C TRP A 90 2.45 1.98 6.33
N SER A 91 1.71 1.38 5.39
CA SER A 91 0.90 2.14 4.43
C SER A 91 -0.08 3.11 5.11
N TRP A 92 -0.64 2.74 6.27
CA TRP A 92 -1.57 3.57 7.05
C TRP A 92 -0.88 4.67 7.88
N GLU A 93 0.44 4.61 8.05
CA GLU A 93 1.24 5.63 8.72
C GLU A 93 1.93 6.59 7.74
N SER A 94 1.92 6.24 6.45
CA SER A 94 2.62 7.00 5.42
C SER A 94 2.10 8.44 5.30
N PRO A 95 2.96 9.45 5.13
CA PRO A 95 2.55 10.83 4.83
C PRO A 95 1.87 10.98 3.45
N HIS A 96 1.93 9.91 2.65
CA HIS A 96 1.30 9.79 1.34
C HIS A 96 -0.08 9.09 1.41
N GLN A 97 -0.53 8.69 2.61
CA GLN A 97 -1.83 8.06 2.83
C GLN A 97 -2.96 9.04 2.49
N VAL A 98 -3.96 8.52 1.76
CA VAL A 98 -5.17 9.24 1.33
C VAL A 98 -6.36 8.82 2.18
N LEU A 99 -6.55 7.52 2.36
CA LEU A 99 -7.61 6.95 3.20
C LEU A 99 -7.16 5.60 3.76
N ASP A 100 -7.50 5.29 5.00
CA ASP A 100 -7.39 3.93 5.55
C ASP A 100 -8.77 3.46 6.04
N THR A 101 -9.19 2.28 5.60
CA THR A 101 -10.47 1.70 6.02
C THR A 101 -10.24 0.29 6.55
N ILE A 102 -10.73 0.03 7.76
CA ILE A 102 -10.63 -1.26 8.44
C ILE A 102 -12.01 -1.89 8.58
N ARG A 103 -12.14 -3.17 8.23
CA ARG A 103 -13.33 -4.00 8.45
C ARG A 103 -12.98 -5.20 9.32
N ARG A 104 -13.79 -5.43 10.35
CA ARG A 104 -13.65 -6.57 11.26
C ARG A 104 -14.85 -7.48 11.15
N ASP A 105 -14.60 -8.78 11.01
CA ASP A 105 -15.67 -9.78 11.07
C ASP A 105 -16.03 -10.06 12.54
N GLN A 106 -17.15 -9.50 12.99
CA GLN A 106 -17.65 -9.68 14.36
C GLN A 106 -18.29 -11.04 14.59
N SER A 107 -18.61 -11.79 13.53
CA SER A 107 -19.22 -13.11 13.64
C SER A 107 -18.20 -14.22 13.88
N ALA A 108 -16.92 -13.95 13.62
CA ALA A 108 -15.85 -14.90 13.77
C ALA A 108 -15.49 -15.11 15.25
N LYS A 109 -15.28 -16.37 15.64
CA LYS A 109 -14.81 -16.75 16.99
C LYS A 109 -13.46 -16.08 17.35
N ASN A 110 -12.61 -15.87 16.36
CA ASN A 110 -11.32 -15.20 16.49
C ASN A 110 -11.31 -13.95 15.61
N LEU A 111 -10.48 -12.97 15.96
CA LEU A 111 -10.35 -11.74 15.18
C LEU A 111 -9.98 -12.03 13.72
N ARG A 112 -10.81 -11.53 12.80
CA ARG A 112 -10.46 -11.36 11.39
C ARG A 112 -10.62 -9.90 11.06
N GLN A 113 -9.50 -9.26 10.73
CA GLN A 113 -9.43 -7.87 10.34
C GLN A 113 -8.86 -7.78 8.93
N HIS A 114 -9.56 -7.05 8.07
CA HIS A 114 -9.10 -6.65 6.75
C HIS A 114 -9.01 -5.13 6.71
N SER A 115 -8.03 -4.60 5.99
CA SER A 115 -7.88 -3.18 5.74
C SER A 115 -7.56 -2.90 4.28
N ILE A 116 -8.01 -1.75 3.79
CA ILE A 116 -7.58 -1.18 2.52
C ILE A 116 -7.05 0.20 2.83
N THR A 117 -5.75 0.40 2.61
CA THR A 117 -5.15 1.73 2.63
C THR A 117 -4.98 2.23 1.20
N LEU A 118 -5.35 3.47 0.94
CA LEU A 118 -5.10 4.20 -0.29
C LEU A 118 -3.91 5.13 -0.08
N VAL A 119 -2.93 5.08 -0.98
CA VAL A 119 -1.72 5.90 -0.92
C VAL A 119 -1.50 6.61 -2.26
N THR A 120 -1.06 7.86 -2.24
CA THR A 120 -0.63 8.56 -3.47
C THR A 120 0.79 8.12 -3.81
N PRO A 121 1.01 7.38 -4.92
CA PRO A 121 2.33 6.94 -5.31
C PRO A 121 3.16 8.09 -5.91
N PHE A 122 4.48 7.98 -5.80
CA PHE A 122 5.44 8.86 -6.48
C PHE A 122 6.55 8.04 -7.12
N GLU A 123 7.19 8.60 -8.15
CA GLU A 123 8.24 7.92 -8.91
C GLU A 123 9.39 7.47 -7.99
N GLY A 124 9.73 6.19 -8.03
CA GLY A 124 10.77 5.59 -7.20
C GLY A 124 10.30 5.14 -5.81
N MET A 125 9.04 5.36 -5.44
CA MET A 125 8.46 4.88 -4.18
C MET A 125 8.69 3.38 -4.00
N LYS A 126 9.28 2.99 -2.87
CA LYS A 126 9.57 1.59 -2.56
C LYS A 126 8.43 0.99 -1.75
N ILE A 127 7.93 -0.15 -2.21
CA ILE A 127 6.81 -0.84 -1.58
C ILE A 127 7.25 -2.25 -1.19
N GLN A 128 6.87 -2.69 0.01
CA GLN A 128 7.13 -4.04 0.48
C GLN A 128 5.85 -4.68 1.02
N VAL A 129 5.57 -5.89 0.56
CA VAL A 129 4.49 -6.72 1.08
C VAL A 129 5.11 -7.69 2.07
N ILE A 130 4.76 -7.54 3.35
CA ILE A 130 5.34 -8.29 4.45
C ILE A 130 4.28 -9.25 4.98
N THR A 131 4.55 -10.55 4.88
CA THR A 131 3.74 -11.60 5.51
C THR A 131 4.46 -12.11 6.74
N GLN A 132 3.76 -12.12 7.88
CA GLN A 132 4.31 -12.53 9.16
C GLN A 132 3.35 -13.49 9.87
N LYS A 133 3.94 -14.32 10.71
CA LYS A 133 3.22 -15.12 11.71
C LYS A 133 3.60 -14.61 13.08
N SER A 134 2.60 -14.27 13.88
CA SER A 134 2.80 -13.93 15.28
C SER A 134 2.46 -15.12 16.17
N GLN A 135 3.33 -15.40 17.14
CA GLN A 135 3.10 -16.40 18.16
C GLN A 135 3.64 -15.90 19.49
N GLN A 136 2.79 -15.87 20.52
CA GLN A 136 3.16 -15.41 21.88
C GLN A 136 3.80 -14.01 21.87
N GLY A 137 3.24 -13.09 21.08
CA GLY A 137 3.70 -11.70 20.98
C GLY A 137 4.95 -11.48 20.13
N LYS A 138 5.54 -12.53 19.55
CA LYS A 138 6.69 -12.42 18.63
C LYS A 138 6.23 -12.54 17.19
N HIS A 139 6.57 -11.57 16.35
CA HIS A 139 6.31 -11.62 14.91
C HIS A 139 7.51 -12.14 14.13
N LEU A 140 7.30 -13.24 13.42
CA LEU A 140 8.29 -13.89 12.56
C LEU A 140 7.93 -13.64 11.10
N VAL A 141 8.88 -13.12 10.31
CA VAL A 141 8.67 -12.87 8.87
C VAL A 141 8.67 -14.18 8.10
N GLU A 142 7.59 -14.45 7.37
CA GLU A 142 7.51 -15.59 6.47
C GLU A 142 7.99 -15.20 5.07
N ASN A 143 7.45 -14.11 4.53
CA ASN A 143 7.74 -13.65 3.18
C ASN A 143 7.81 -12.13 3.10
N VAL A 144 8.69 -11.63 2.23
CA VAL A 144 8.73 -10.22 1.84
C VAL A 144 8.82 -10.13 0.32
N THR A 145 7.89 -9.43 -0.30
CA THR A 145 7.90 -9.15 -1.74
C THR A 145 8.05 -7.67 -1.97
N GLY A 146 9.00 -7.25 -2.82
CA GLY A 146 9.29 -5.85 -3.06
C GLY A 146 8.77 -5.37 -4.40
N TYR A 147 8.37 -4.11 -4.44
CA TYR A 147 7.99 -3.38 -5.64
C TYR A 147 8.63 -1.99 -5.64
N ILE A 148 8.84 -1.45 -6.82
CA ILE A 148 9.13 -0.03 -7.04
C ILE A 148 8.04 0.56 -7.94
N PHE A 149 7.53 1.73 -7.60
CA PHE A 149 6.64 2.46 -8.48
C PHE A 149 7.46 3.20 -9.53
N THR A 150 7.25 2.87 -10.80
CA THR A 150 7.88 3.58 -11.92
C THR A 150 6.92 3.70 -13.09
N LYS A 151 6.88 4.89 -13.71
CA LYS A 151 6.08 5.17 -14.92
C LYS A 151 4.61 4.74 -14.77
N GLY A 152 4.02 4.99 -13.60
CA GLY A 152 2.62 4.67 -13.33
C GLY A 152 2.33 3.18 -13.02
N LYS A 153 3.36 2.35 -12.83
CA LYS A 153 3.23 0.90 -12.62
C LYS A 153 4.07 0.42 -11.46
N LEU A 154 3.71 -0.74 -10.92
CA LEU A 154 4.53 -1.46 -9.94
C LEU A 154 5.41 -2.47 -10.64
N GLU A 155 6.72 -2.34 -10.46
CA GLU A 155 7.70 -3.30 -10.94
C GLU A 155 8.26 -4.10 -9.78
N LYS A 156 8.23 -5.43 -9.89
CA LYS A 156 8.72 -6.32 -8.84
C LYS A 156 10.23 -6.21 -8.71
N THR A 157 10.73 -6.10 -7.49
CA THR A 157 12.17 -5.97 -7.19
C THR A 157 12.64 -6.99 -6.14
N MET A 158 13.94 -7.23 -6.12
CA MET A 158 14.57 -8.07 -5.11
C MET A 158 14.64 -7.34 -3.77
N VAL A 159 14.19 -8.00 -2.71
CA VAL A 159 14.29 -7.49 -1.34
C VAL A 159 15.51 -8.09 -0.66
N LYS A 160 16.44 -7.25 -0.22
CA LYS A 160 17.70 -7.67 0.42
C LYS A 160 17.55 -8.06 1.90
N THR A 161 16.45 -7.68 2.57
CA THR A 161 16.34 -7.82 4.03
C THR A 161 14.94 -8.28 4.48
N LYS A 162 14.88 -9.32 5.32
CA LYS A 162 13.67 -9.76 6.02
C LYS A 162 13.71 -9.23 7.46
N ARG A 163 13.13 -8.06 7.73
CA ARG A 163 12.98 -7.55 9.11
C ARG A 163 11.55 -7.77 9.60
N SER A 164 11.41 -8.33 10.80
CA SER A 164 10.11 -8.35 11.47
C SER A 164 9.70 -6.94 11.83
N ARG A 165 8.41 -6.65 11.68
CA ARG A 165 7.79 -5.41 12.11
C ARG A 165 6.67 -5.71 13.08
N ASN A 166 6.48 -4.81 14.04
CA ASN A 166 5.31 -4.80 14.91
C ASN A 166 4.15 -4.11 14.19
N HIS A 167 2.94 -4.46 14.58
CA HIS A 167 1.71 -3.82 14.14
C HIS A 167 1.23 -2.75 15.13
#